data_AF-A0A348AH22-F1
#
_entry.id   AF-A0A348AH22-F1
#
_cell.length_a   1.000
_cell.length_b   1.000
_cell.length_c   1.000
_cell.angle_alpha   90.00
_cell.angle_beta   90.00
_cell.angle_gamma   90.00
#
_symmetry.space_group_name_H-M   'P 1'
#
loop_
_entity.id
_entity.type
_entity.pdbx_description
1 polymer ?
#
loop_
_entity_poly.entity_id
_entity_poly.type
_entity_poly.pdbx_seq_one_letter_code
_entity_poly.pdbx_strand_id
1 'polypeptide(L)'
;MKKLLLFVVTLSVLLLMSVTVSARDQHNRGHYNDKGRGQYQHYDNNSKWHRTYHNDYDADKKLPFKWHERYNSMRGRYQLERIQDREWNNRFPGYRAYKWHNNEGFWHHGHYVTDAVFFYDGDDQLISVGYMANGVFIHFRADHDAYENNDSFFLSWWQR
;
A
#
# COMPACT_ATOMS: atom_id res chain seq x y z
N MET A 1 38.71 15.32 -48.29
CA MET A 1 38.94 14.66 -46.97
C MET A 1 38.57 15.63 -45.84
N LYS A 2 37.26 15.85 -45.62
CA LYS A 2 36.68 16.77 -44.61
C LYS A 2 35.31 16.26 -44.09
N LYS A 3 35.06 14.95 -44.17
CA LYS A 3 33.75 14.34 -43.85
C LYS A 3 33.88 13.15 -42.89
N LEU A 4 34.91 13.15 -42.02
CA LEU A 4 35.17 12.04 -41.09
C LEU A 4 35.38 12.50 -39.64
N LEU A 5 35.14 13.78 -39.35
CA LEU A 5 35.38 14.38 -38.02
C LEU A 5 34.10 14.87 -37.34
N LEU A 6 32.93 14.62 -37.94
CA LEU A 6 31.62 15.11 -37.47
C LEU A 6 30.68 14.01 -36.97
N PHE A 7 31.18 12.77 -36.83
CA PHE A 7 30.41 11.63 -36.34
C PHE A 7 30.78 11.20 -34.90
N VAL A 8 31.84 11.76 -34.32
CA VAL A 8 32.33 11.37 -32.99
C VAL A 8 31.72 12.23 -31.86
N VAL A 9 31.16 13.40 -32.19
CA VAL A 9 30.62 14.35 -31.19
C VAL A 9 29.10 14.23 -31.00
N THR A 10 28.36 13.61 -31.93
CA THR A 10 26.91 13.40 -31.78
C THR A 10 26.55 12.09 -31.07
N LEU A 11 27.49 11.16 -30.89
CA LEU A 11 27.27 9.91 -30.17
C LEU A 11 27.54 10.01 -28.65
N SER A 12 28.18 11.09 -28.19
CA SER A 12 28.58 11.29 -26.80
C SER A 12 27.53 11.95 -25.91
N VAL A 13 26.42 12.46 -26.47
CA VAL A 13 25.34 13.13 -25.71
C VAL A 13 24.12 12.22 -25.46
N LEU A 14 24.03 11.07 -26.12
CA LEU A 14 22.92 10.11 -25.96
C LEU A 14 23.16 9.03 -24.88
N LEU A 15 24.30 9.05 -24.20
CA LEU A 15 24.69 8.06 -23.18
C LEU A 15 24.47 8.51 -21.72
N LEU A 16 23.79 9.62 -21.48
CA LEU A 16 23.56 10.18 -20.12
C LEU A 16 22.09 10.19 -19.66
N MET A 17 21.17 9.51 -20.36
CA MET A 17 19.74 9.48 -19.98
C MET A 17 19.21 8.05 -19.76
N SER A 18 20.06 7.17 -19.23
CA SER A 18 19.62 5.86 -18.73
C SER A 18 19.80 5.79 -17.21
N VAL A 19 19.06 6.63 -16.48
CA VAL A 19 18.74 6.31 -15.08
C VAL A 19 17.71 5.19 -15.07
N THR A 20 18.18 3.97 -15.28
CA THR A 20 17.49 2.79 -14.74
C THR A 20 17.67 2.85 -13.23
N VAL A 21 16.66 3.31 -12.49
CA VAL A 21 16.55 3.03 -11.06
C VAL A 21 16.20 1.55 -10.95
N SER A 22 17.24 0.71 -10.90
CA SER A 22 17.16 -0.67 -10.43
C SER A 22 17.80 -0.69 -9.06
N ALA A 23 17.04 -0.35 -8.03
CA ALA A 23 17.39 -0.73 -6.67
C ALA A 23 17.07 -2.22 -6.51
N ARG A 24 18.03 -3.07 -6.89
CA ARG A 24 18.03 -4.49 -6.56
C ARG A 24 19.23 -4.74 -5.66
N ASP A 25 19.06 -4.42 -4.38
CA ASP A 25 19.96 -4.88 -3.33
C ASP A 25 19.47 -6.24 -2.83
N GLN A 26 20.25 -7.25 -3.16
CA GLN A 26 20.00 -8.63 -2.78
C GLN A 26 21.27 -9.19 -2.14
N HIS A 27 21.60 -8.80 -0.91
CA HIS A 27 22.56 -9.52 -0.07
C HIS A 27 22.31 -9.25 1.43
N ASN A 28 21.51 -10.09 2.10
CA ASN A 28 21.99 -10.84 3.27
C ASN A 28 20.99 -11.89 3.75
N ARG A 29 21.49 -13.13 3.90
CA ARG A 29 20.82 -14.25 4.57
C ARG A 29 20.98 -14.06 6.08
N GLY A 30 19.87 -13.89 6.79
CA GLY A 30 19.85 -14.00 8.26
C GLY A 30 18.65 -13.25 8.87
N HIS A 31 17.86 -13.98 9.68
CA HIS A 31 16.82 -13.49 10.58
C HIS A 31 15.46 -13.09 10.00
N TYR A 32 14.48 -13.97 10.26
CA TYR A 32 13.06 -13.87 9.95
C TYR A 32 12.26 -12.80 10.74
N ASN A 33 12.89 -11.74 11.29
CA ASN A 33 12.23 -10.88 12.30
C ASN A 33 12.19 -9.36 12.01
N ASP A 34 12.53 -8.88 10.80
CA ASP A 34 12.65 -7.41 10.58
C ASP A 34 12.10 -6.90 9.23
N LYS A 35 11.15 -7.63 8.62
CA LYS A 35 10.55 -7.21 7.33
C LYS A 35 9.39 -6.22 7.44
N GLY A 36 8.84 -5.97 8.62
CA GLY A 36 7.73 -5.03 8.81
C GLY A 36 8.17 -3.59 9.12
N ARG A 37 9.23 -3.40 9.90
CA ARG A 37 9.50 -2.08 10.53
C ARG A 37 9.78 -0.94 9.55
N GLY A 38 10.43 -1.21 8.41
CA GLY A 38 10.71 -0.18 7.40
C GLY A 38 9.50 0.25 6.58
N GLN A 39 8.52 -0.63 6.38
CA GLN A 39 7.27 -0.33 5.65
C GLN A 39 6.33 0.55 6.46
N TYR A 40 6.43 0.49 7.78
CA TYR A 40 5.49 1.11 8.71
C TYR A 40 5.94 2.46 9.27
N GLN A 41 7.10 2.98 8.86
CA GLN A 41 7.67 4.27 9.31
C GLN A 41 6.84 5.50 8.90
N HIS A 42 5.77 5.35 8.13
CA HIS A 42 5.00 6.49 7.61
C HIS A 42 4.11 7.17 8.65
N TYR A 43 3.73 6.47 9.72
CA TYR A 43 2.80 6.99 10.73
C TYR A 43 3.49 7.90 11.75
N ASP A 44 4.74 7.62 12.10
CA ASP A 44 5.44 8.31 13.19
C ASP A 44 5.83 9.77 12.88
N ASN A 45 5.94 10.13 11.60
CA ASN A 45 6.40 11.47 11.17
C ASN A 45 5.29 12.38 10.62
N ASN A 46 4.04 11.91 10.53
CA ASN A 46 2.95 12.66 9.92
C ASN A 46 1.84 12.93 10.95
N SER A 47 1.82 14.17 11.47
CA SER A 47 0.90 14.69 12.51
C SER A 47 -0.61 14.44 12.32
N LYS A 48 -1.02 13.88 11.18
CA LYS A 48 -2.43 13.58 10.87
C LYS A 48 -2.83 12.15 11.23
N TRP A 49 -1.87 11.24 11.41
CA TRP A 49 -2.14 9.87 11.81
C TRP A 49 -2.14 9.74 13.33
N HIS A 50 -3.21 9.18 13.88
CA HIS A 50 -3.36 8.93 15.30
C HIS A 50 -3.45 7.43 15.51
N ARG A 51 -2.48 6.84 16.23
CA ARG A 51 -2.53 5.42 16.57
C ARG A 51 -3.68 5.18 17.54
N THR A 52 -4.48 4.16 17.28
CA THR A 52 -5.52 3.69 18.18
C THR A 52 -5.12 2.35 18.79
N TYR A 53 -5.54 2.12 20.02
CA TYR A 53 -5.20 0.92 20.77
C TYR A 53 -6.44 0.05 20.90
N HIS A 54 -6.48 -1.03 20.11
CA HIS A 54 -7.53 -2.02 20.14
C HIS A 54 -6.92 -3.42 20.18
N ASN A 55 -7.52 -4.32 20.96
CA ASN A 55 -7.11 -5.72 20.99
C ASN A 55 -7.89 -6.48 19.92
N ASP A 56 -7.29 -6.59 18.74
CA ASP A 56 -7.99 -7.07 17.54
C ASP A 56 -7.87 -8.56 17.30
N TYR A 57 -7.22 -9.28 18.21
CA TYR A 57 -6.93 -10.70 18.06
C TYR A 57 -8.18 -11.56 17.80
N ASP A 58 -9.29 -11.26 18.46
CA ASP A 58 -10.55 -11.99 18.25
C ASP A 58 -11.38 -11.45 17.08
N ALA A 59 -11.21 -10.17 16.73
CA ALA A 59 -11.85 -9.58 15.54
C ALA A 59 -11.24 -10.16 14.26
N ASP A 60 -9.92 -10.33 14.23
CA ASP A 60 -9.15 -10.85 13.11
C ASP A 60 -9.60 -12.24 12.67
N LYS A 61 -10.01 -13.09 13.62
CA LYS A 61 -10.51 -14.45 13.33
C LYS A 61 -11.80 -14.45 12.51
N LYS A 62 -12.53 -13.33 12.47
CA LYS A 62 -13.82 -13.18 11.77
C LYS A 62 -13.68 -12.42 10.45
N LEU A 63 -12.47 -11.97 10.10
CA LEU A 63 -12.24 -11.30 8.83
C LEU A 63 -12.43 -12.28 7.67
N PRO A 64 -12.98 -11.82 6.53
CA PRO A 64 -13.19 -12.67 5.37
C PRO A 64 -11.86 -12.99 4.67
N PHE A 65 -10.80 -12.24 4.95
CA PHE A 65 -9.46 -12.43 4.41
C PHE A 65 -8.49 -12.89 5.50
N LYS A 66 -7.34 -13.39 5.07
CA LYS A 66 -6.21 -13.69 5.97
C LYS A 66 -5.07 -12.71 5.73
N TRP A 67 -4.41 -12.30 6.80
CA TRP A 67 -3.16 -11.57 6.68
C TRP A 67 -2.13 -12.35 5.87
N HIS A 68 -1.35 -11.63 5.07
CA HIS A 68 -0.35 -12.14 4.13
C HIS A 68 -0.89 -13.05 3.02
N GLU A 69 -2.21 -13.16 2.87
CA GLU A 69 -2.79 -13.83 1.72
C GLU A 69 -2.49 -13.03 0.44
N ARG A 70 -2.20 -13.76 -0.64
CA ARG A 70 -1.76 -13.14 -1.89
C ARG A 70 -2.93 -12.55 -2.68
N TYR A 71 -2.67 -11.48 -3.43
CA TYR A 71 -3.68 -10.88 -4.32
C TYR A 71 -4.34 -11.92 -5.25
N ASN A 72 -3.54 -12.77 -5.89
CA ASN A 72 -4.05 -13.78 -6.84
C ASN A 72 -5.01 -14.80 -6.20
N SER A 73 -4.84 -15.15 -4.93
CA SER A 73 -5.78 -16.02 -4.21
C SER A 73 -7.10 -15.33 -3.87
N MET A 74 -7.14 -13.99 -3.87
CA MET A 74 -8.33 -13.20 -3.53
C MET A 74 -9.12 -12.72 -4.75
N ARG A 75 -8.46 -12.48 -5.89
CA ARG A 75 -9.06 -11.91 -7.11
C ARG A 75 -10.29 -12.67 -7.66
N GLY A 76 -10.42 -13.96 -7.37
CA GLY A 76 -11.59 -14.77 -7.76
C GLY A 76 -12.70 -14.83 -6.70
N ARG A 77 -12.42 -14.44 -5.45
CA ARG A 77 -13.36 -14.45 -4.33
C ARG A 77 -13.95 -13.08 -4.03
N TYR A 78 -13.21 -12.02 -4.33
CA TYR A 78 -13.58 -10.63 -4.05
C TYR A 78 -13.47 -9.77 -5.30
N GLN A 79 -14.31 -8.73 -5.39
CA GLN A 79 -14.14 -7.68 -6.38
C GLN A 79 -13.04 -6.74 -5.91
N LEU A 80 -11.86 -6.89 -6.49
CA LEU A 80 -10.68 -6.07 -6.21
C LEU A 80 -10.34 -5.25 -7.45
N GLU A 81 -10.45 -3.93 -7.34
CA GLU A 81 -10.06 -2.99 -8.40
C GLU A 81 -8.78 -2.26 -8.00
N ARG A 82 -7.76 -2.27 -8.85
CA ARG A 82 -6.51 -1.56 -8.55
C ARG A 82 -6.72 -0.06 -8.57
N ILE A 83 -6.32 0.62 -7.49
CA ILE A 83 -6.34 2.08 -7.42
C ILE A 83 -5.09 2.63 -8.13
N GLN A 84 -5.28 3.36 -9.22
CA GLN A 84 -4.21 4.00 -10.00
C GLN A 84 -4.04 5.49 -9.68
N ASP A 85 -4.51 5.92 -8.52
CA ASP A 85 -4.49 7.32 -8.10
C ASP A 85 -3.14 7.73 -7.50
N ARG A 86 -2.58 8.83 -7.98
CA ARG A 86 -1.27 9.34 -7.56
C ARG A 86 -1.25 9.75 -6.08
N GLU A 87 -2.32 10.36 -5.58
CA GLU A 87 -2.40 10.82 -4.20
C GLU A 87 -2.46 9.66 -3.21
N TRP A 88 -3.09 8.54 -3.60
CA TRP A 88 -3.00 7.28 -2.87
C TRP A 88 -1.56 6.76 -2.83
N ASN A 89 -0.88 6.69 -3.98
CA ASN A 89 0.50 6.22 -4.05
C ASN A 89 1.47 7.10 -3.24
N ASN A 90 1.23 8.41 -3.16
CA ASN A 90 2.03 9.33 -2.36
C ASN A 90 1.84 9.11 -0.85
N ARG A 91 0.63 8.74 -0.41
CA ARG A 91 0.29 8.49 1.01
C ARG A 91 0.69 7.10 1.48
N PHE A 92 0.73 6.14 0.55
CA PHE A 92 1.08 4.74 0.80
C PHE A 92 2.20 4.29 -0.14
N PRO A 93 3.39 4.92 -0.08
CA PRO A 93 4.50 4.61 -0.96
C PRO A 93 4.93 3.16 -0.78
N GLY A 94 5.12 2.47 -1.91
CA GLY A 94 5.54 1.07 -1.92
C GLY A 94 4.39 0.06 -1.74
N TYR A 95 3.16 0.51 -1.51
CA TYR A 95 1.99 -0.36 -1.46
C TYR A 95 1.22 -0.35 -2.77
N ARG A 96 0.59 -1.48 -3.06
CA ARG A 96 -0.41 -1.60 -4.11
C ARG A 96 -1.79 -1.59 -3.45
N ALA A 97 -2.52 -0.50 -3.64
CA ALA A 97 -3.85 -0.32 -3.12
C ALA A 97 -4.91 -0.89 -4.09
N TYR A 98 -5.84 -1.66 -3.56
CA TYR A 98 -6.98 -2.20 -4.30
C TYR A 98 -8.26 -1.84 -3.56
N LYS A 99 -9.21 -1.21 -4.25
CA LYS A 99 -10.57 -1.03 -3.76
C LYS A 99 -11.21 -2.42 -3.68
N TRP A 100 -11.66 -2.76 -2.49
CA TRP A 100 -12.44 -3.94 -2.21
C TRP A 100 -13.90 -3.55 -2.07
N HIS A 101 -14.76 -4.25 -2.81
CA HIS A 101 -16.20 -4.12 -2.73
C HIS A 101 -16.82 -5.51 -2.66
N ASN A 102 -17.66 -5.76 -1.65
CA ASN A 102 -18.38 -7.00 -1.53
C ASN A 102 -19.73 -6.81 -0.82
N ASN A 103 -20.72 -7.62 -1.21
CA ASN A 103 -22.07 -7.58 -0.63
C ASN A 103 -22.11 -8.07 0.82
N GLU A 104 -21.14 -8.91 1.23
CA GLU A 104 -21.16 -9.59 2.54
C GLU A 104 -20.37 -8.89 3.65
N GLY A 105 -19.62 -7.82 3.34
CA GLY A 105 -18.96 -6.96 4.32
C GLY A 105 -18.05 -7.68 5.35
N PHE A 106 -17.62 -6.97 6.39
CA PHE A 106 -17.07 -7.54 7.62
C PHE A 106 -17.20 -6.57 8.79
N TRP A 107 -17.17 -7.07 10.02
CA TRP A 107 -17.21 -6.22 11.23
C TRP A 107 -15.79 -5.90 11.71
N HIS A 108 -15.52 -4.62 11.94
CA HIS A 108 -14.29 -4.15 12.58
C HIS A 108 -14.65 -3.01 13.55
N HIS A 109 -14.29 -3.16 14.83
CA HIS A 109 -14.60 -2.20 15.93
C HIS A 109 -16.04 -1.70 15.98
N GLY A 110 -17.02 -2.59 15.77
CA GLY A 110 -18.44 -2.21 15.79
C GLY A 110 -18.92 -1.47 14.54
N HIS A 111 -18.10 -1.42 13.49
CA HIS A 111 -18.47 -0.93 12.16
C HIS A 111 -18.59 -2.09 11.19
N TYR A 112 -19.70 -2.13 10.47
CA TYR A 112 -19.86 -3.05 9.34
C TYR A 112 -19.31 -2.40 8.07
N VAL A 113 -18.27 -3.00 7.50
CA VAL A 113 -17.47 -2.49 6.41
C VAL A 113 -17.80 -3.26 5.14
N THR A 114 -18.43 -2.61 4.16
CA THR A 114 -18.73 -3.16 2.82
C THR A 114 -17.77 -2.67 1.74
N ASP A 115 -17.08 -1.57 2.04
CA ASP A 115 -16.13 -0.91 1.16
C ASP A 115 -14.84 -0.69 1.93
N ALA A 116 -13.73 -1.14 1.33
CA ALA A 116 -12.41 -1.00 1.94
C ALA A 116 -11.34 -0.84 0.86
N VAL A 117 -10.13 -0.51 1.28
CA VAL A 117 -8.93 -0.51 0.46
C VAL A 117 -7.97 -1.53 1.06
N PHE A 118 -7.60 -2.52 0.27
CA PHE A 118 -6.64 -3.55 0.62
C PHE A 118 -5.27 -3.12 0.12
N PHE A 119 -4.28 -3.13 1.00
CA PHE A 119 -2.90 -2.74 0.66
C PHE A 119 -2.01 -3.98 0.64
N TYR A 120 -1.40 -4.20 -0.52
CA TYR A 120 -0.45 -5.27 -0.74
C TYR A 120 0.97 -4.72 -0.80
N ASP A 121 1.92 -5.47 -0.25
CA ASP A 121 3.34 -5.15 -0.35
C ASP A 121 3.95 -5.49 -1.73
N GLY A 122 5.27 -5.42 -1.84
CA GLY A 122 6.03 -5.81 -3.04
C GLY A 122 5.99 -7.30 -3.35
N ASP A 123 5.69 -8.16 -2.37
CA ASP A 123 5.58 -9.62 -2.50
C ASP A 123 4.12 -10.08 -2.75
N ASP A 124 3.22 -9.13 -3.03
CA ASP A 124 1.79 -9.34 -3.29
C ASP A 124 1.02 -9.86 -2.07
N GLN A 125 1.51 -9.60 -0.86
CA GLN A 125 0.89 -10.03 0.39
C GLN A 125 0.02 -8.92 0.99
N LEU A 126 -1.20 -9.26 1.43
CA LEU A 126 -2.06 -8.32 2.15
C LEU A 126 -1.45 -8.00 3.52
N ILE A 127 -1.10 -6.74 3.72
CA ILE A 127 -0.41 -6.29 4.95
C ILE A 127 -1.22 -5.28 5.75
N SER A 128 -2.22 -4.64 5.14
CA SER A 128 -3.12 -3.71 5.82
C SER A 128 -4.39 -3.46 5.03
N VAL A 129 -5.40 -2.94 5.72
CA VAL A 129 -6.70 -2.60 5.17
C VAL A 129 -7.09 -1.22 5.70
N GLY A 130 -7.75 -0.42 4.87
CA GLY A 130 -8.30 0.85 5.30
C GLY A 130 -9.72 1.07 4.83
N TYR A 131 -10.51 1.78 5.60
CA TYR A 131 -11.93 2.05 5.32
C TYR A 131 -12.36 3.36 5.98
N MET A 132 -13.48 3.92 5.53
CA MET A 132 -14.07 5.10 6.15
C MET A 132 -15.06 4.69 7.24
N ALA A 133 -14.94 5.30 8.43
CA ALA A 133 -15.94 5.21 9.49
C ALA A 133 -16.11 6.58 10.15
N ASN A 134 -17.37 7.02 10.29
CA ASN A 134 -17.73 8.29 10.94
C ASN A 134 -16.94 9.51 10.42
N GLY A 135 -16.61 9.54 9.12
CA GLY A 135 -15.84 10.63 8.50
C GLY A 135 -14.32 10.55 8.69
N VAL A 136 -13.81 9.52 9.37
CA VAL A 136 -12.39 9.26 9.59
C VAL A 136 -11.94 8.08 8.74
N PHE A 137 -10.73 8.17 8.19
CA PHE A 137 -10.10 7.02 7.56
C PHE A 137 -9.42 6.16 8.62
N ILE A 138 -9.92 4.94 8.79
CA ILE A 138 -9.33 3.91 9.65
C ILE A 138 -8.39 3.07 8.80
N HIS A 139 -7.18 2.81 9.29
CA HIS A 139 -6.19 1.95 8.67
C HIS A 139 -5.64 0.97 9.69
N PHE A 140 -5.89 -0.32 9.49
CA PHE A 140 -5.47 -1.39 10.41
C PHE A 140 -4.60 -2.43 9.69
N ARG A 141 -3.71 -3.06 10.44
CA ARG A 141 -2.55 -3.77 9.89
C ARG A 141 -2.44 -5.20 10.41
N ALA A 142 -1.67 -5.99 9.68
CA ALA A 142 -1.37 -7.39 10.02
C ALA A 142 -0.64 -7.56 11.37
N ASP A 143 -0.05 -6.51 11.92
CA ASP A 143 0.57 -6.51 13.25
C ASP A 143 -0.35 -6.00 14.37
N HIS A 144 -1.65 -5.91 14.10
CA HIS A 144 -2.72 -5.48 15.01
C HIS A 144 -2.65 -4.01 15.43
N ASP A 145 -1.83 -3.20 14.74
CA ASP A 145 -1.88 -1.75 14.91
C ASP A 145 -2.98 -1.15 14.03
N ALA A 146 -3.71 -0.18 14.60
CA ALA A 146 -4.69 0.62 13.91
C ALA A 146 -4.36 2.12 14.03
N TYR A 147 -4.71 2.87 12.98
CA TYR A 147 -4.45 4.29 12.86
C TYR A 147 -5.65 5.01 12.25
N GLU A 148 -5.87 6.23 12.70
CA GLU A 148 -6.93 7.12 12.23
C GLU A 148 -6.33 8.32 11.50
N ASN A 149 -6.99 8.77 10.43
CA ASN A 149 -6.62 9.99 9.71
C ASN A 149 -7.85 10.81 9.30
N ASN A 150 -7.78 12.11 9.57
CA ASN A 150 -8.81 13.10 9.26
C ASN A 150 -8.51 13.93 8.00
N ASP A 151 -7.55 13.51 7.16
CA ASP A 151 -7.26 14.18 5.89
C ASP A 151 -8.49 14.15 4.96
N SER A 152 -8.95 15.32 4.54
CA SER A 152 -10.08 15.49 3.62
C SER A 152 -9.93 14.73 2.31
N PHE A 153 -8.70 14.40 1.91
CA PHE A 153 -8.44 13.51 0.79
C PHE A 153 -9.26 12.22 0.87
N PHE A 154 -9.22 11.52 2.02
CA PHE A 154 -9.88 10.22 2.15
C PHE A 154 -11.39 10.34 1.98
N LEU A 155 -12.00 11.32 2.67
CA LEU A 155 -13.42 11.59 2.56
C LEU A 155 -13.82 11.92 1.11
N SER A 156 -13.11 12.85 0.47
CA SER A 156 -13.42 13.27 -0.91
C SER A 156 -13.20 12.17 -1.95
N TRP A 157 -12.23 11.28 -1.74
CA TRP A 157 -11.99 10.16 -2.65
C TRP A 157 -13.04 9.08 -2.49
N TRP A 158 -13.48 8.80 -1.26
CA TRP A 158 -14.47 7.77 -0.98
C TRP A 158 -15.87 8.07 -1.53
N GLN A 159 -16.18 9.34 -1.72
CA GLN A 159 -17.46 9.82 -2.26
C GLN A 159 -17.52 9.83 -3.81
N ARG A 160 -16.44 9.42 -4.49
CA ARG A 160 -16.39 9.29 -5.96
C ARG A 160 -16.93 7.94 -6.40
#